data_AF-A0A533YIP9-F1
#
_entry.id   AF-A0A533YIP9-F1
#
_cell.length_a   1.000
_cell.length_b   1.000
_cell.length_c   1.000
_cell.angle_alpha   90.00
_cell.angle_beta   90.00
_cell.angle_gamma   90.00
#
_symmetry.space_group_name_H-M   'P 1'
#
loop_
_entity.id
_entity.type
_entity.pdbx_description
1 polymer ?
#
loop_
_entity_poly.entity_id
_entity_poly.type
_entity_poly.pdbx_seq_one_letter_code
_entity_poly.pdbx_strand_id
1 'polypeptide(L)'
;MRCLRVIGPFILFLSLLGSLPPESGETKGLTGKAAYEPPDGEDRPPLIQLAQKSGEKAVVDELFKKILGQGFLITLATADELKARAERQEPEQVVLDVPVTIKASEGVQAAIDKTAQDLGGLSLDAVLELDIGMVRLQARAVRVSSDPQTLEYLQRRVGSLVFVLELVLDDGEVYECSSADIWRFPITPVSQLFAYGGRPTIQGLGISPEFGMKDYGFIATRKKPISFTYKALMQETDLKRLTKVHGKVIERKGSETEGQCKKTGKTASGR
;
A
#
# COMPACT_ATOMS: atom_id res chain seq x y z
N MET A 1 7.46 -35.54 53.89
CA MET A 1 5.98 -35.51 53.75
C MET A 1 5.38 -34.95 55.03
N ARG A 2 4.76 -33.77 54.97
CA ARG A 2 3.55 -33.36 55.72
C ARG A 2 3.30 -31.87 55.49
N CYS A 3 2.11 -31.60 54.96
CA CYS A 3 1.57 -30.29 54.64
C CYS A 3 1.34 -29.46 55.91
N LEU A 4 1.61 -28.16 55.82
CA LEU A 4 0.97 -27.16 56.66
C LEU A 4 -0.18 -26.51 55.87
N ARG A 5 -1.40 -26.69 56.36
CA ARG A 5 -2.51 -25.73 56.19
C ARG A 5 -2.09 -24.38 56.78
N VAL A 6 -2.77 -23.29 56.41
CA VAL A 6 -3.43 -22.33 57.34
C VAL A 6 -3.70 -20.95 56.68
N ILE A 7 -4.99 -20.56 56.73
CA ILE A 7 -5.57 -19.20 56.91
C ILE A 7 -5.59 -18.23 55.72
N GLY A 8 -6.82 -17.92 55.28
CA GLY A 8 -7.20 -16.55 54.93
C GLY A 8 -7.92 -15.88 56.11
N PRO A 9 -8.05 -14.54 56.11
CA PRO A 9 -9.15 -13.90 56.80
C PRO A 9 -10.00 -13.05 55.83
N PHE A 10 -11.30 -13.30 55.97
CA PHE A 10 -12.40 -12.36 55.76
C PHE A 10 -12.08 -10.96 56.31
N ILE A 11 -12.22 -9.92 55.48
CA ILE A 11 -12.57 -8.57 55.97
C ILE A 11 -13.65 -8.01 55.04
N LEU A 12 -14.86 -7.86 55.62
CA LEU A 12 -15.94 -7.02 55.11
C LEU A 12 -15.51 -5.56 55.14
N PHE A 13 -15.79 -4.82 54.06
CA PHE A 13 -16.11 -3.40 54.15
C PHE A 13 -17.39 -3.13 53.37
N LEU A 14 -18.45 -2.87 54.13
CA LEU A 14 -19.73 -2.37 53.66
C LEU A 14 -19.81 -0.91 54.07
N SER A 15 -20.28 -0.06 53.15
CA SER A 15 -21.08 1.17 53.33
C SER A 15 -20.52 2.36 52.55
N LEU A 16 -21.17 2.74 51.45
CA LEU A 16 -21.82 4.06 51.35
C LEU A 16 -22.75 4.12 50.13
N LEU A 17 -23.90 4.73 50.39
CA LEU A 17 -25.13 4.77 49.60
C LEU A 17 -25.03 5.62 48.32
N GLY A 18 -25.93 5.36 47.37
CA GLY A 18 -26.89 6.40 46.98
C GLY A 18 -26.82 6.97 45.57
N SER A 19 -27.54 6.33 44.64
CA SER A 19 -28.58 6.91 43.76
C SER A 19 -28.26 8.02 42.70
N LEU A 20 -28.70 7.72 41.47
CA LEU A 20 -29.16 8.57 40.33
C LEU A 20 -28.15 8.97 39.22
N PRO A 21 -28.60 9.31 37.99
CA PRO A 21 -29.51 8.62 37.05
C PRO A 21 -28.89 8.52 35.62
N PRO A 22 -29.58 8.02 34.56
CA PRO A 22 -29.04 8.04 33.19
C PRO A 22 -29.40 9.36 32.51
N GLU A 23 -28.41 10.13 32.05
CA GLU A 23 -28.64 11.30 31.18
C GLU A 23 -28.20 11.04 29.74
N SER A 24 -29.20 11.07 28.86
CA SER A 24 -29.07 11.31 27.44
C SER A 24 -28.51 12.71 27.19
N GLY A 25 -27.37 12.81 26.52
CA GLY A 25 -26.86 14.07 25.97
C GLY A 25 -27.11 14.14 24.47
N GLU A 26 -28.14 14.89 24.07
CA GLU A 26 -28.24 15.46 22.73
C GLU A 26 -26.99 16.32 22.44
N THR A 27 -26.35 16.13 21.28
CA THR A 27 -25.44 17.15 20.72
C THR A 27 -26.05 17.69 19.43
N LYS A 28 -26.84 18.75 19.57
CA LYS A 28 -27.07 19.72 18.50
C LYS A 28 -25.96 20.77 18.54
N GLY A 29 -25.40 21.07 17.37
CA GLY A 29 -24.76 22.35 17.09
C GLY A 29 -23.28 22.27 16.73
N LEU A 30 -22.98 22.08 15.45
CA LEU A 30 -21.77 22.59 14.80
C LEU A 30 -22.07 22.85 13.33
N THR A 31 -22.71 23.99 13.07
CA THR A 31 -22.70 24.65 11.76
C THR A 31 -21.35 25.33 11.59
N GLY A 32 -20.56 24.85 10.63
CA GLY A 32 -19.35 25.51 10.15
C GLY A 32 -19.13 25.12 8.69
N LYS A 33 -19.67 25.93 7.76
CA LYS A 33 -19.44 25.81 6.33
C LYS A 33 -17.98 26.16 6.01
N ALA A 34 -17.29 25.24 5.33
CA ALA A 34 -16.31 25.58 4.31
C ALA A 34 -16.65 24.72 3.10
N ALA A 35 -17.30 25.35 2.11
CA ALA A 35 -17.60 24.74 0.83
C ALA A 35 -16.28 24.60 0.04
N TYR A 36 -15.88 23.37 -0.22
CA TYR A 36 -15.00 23.07 -1.34
C TYR A 36 -15.91 22.57 -2.47
N GLU A 37 -16.15 23.42 -3.46
CA GLU A 37 -16.73 23.01 -4.74
C GLU A 37 -15.60 22.38 -5.57
N PRO A 38 -15.68 21.07 -5.89
CA PRO A 38 -14.79 20.49 -6.90
C PRO A 38 -15.16 21.08 -8.27
N PRO A 39 -14.18 21.26 -9.18
CA PRO A 39 -14.46 21.79 -10.49
C PRO A 39 -15.39 20.83 -11.23
N ASP A 40 -16.51 21.38 -11.66
CA ASP A 40 -17.49 20.75 -12.53
C ASP A 40 -16.86 20.53 -13.92
N GLY A 41 -17.08 19.35 -14.50
CA GLY A 41 -16.65 19.04 -15.86
C GLY A 41 -15.85 17.75 -16.04
N GLU A 42 -16.48 16.59 -15.80
CA GLU A 42 -16.51 15.51 -16.79
C GLU A 42 -17.54 14.46 -16.34
N ASP A 43 -18.62 14.38 -17.11
CA ASP A 43 -19.80 13.52 -16.93
C ASP A 43 -19.43 12.04 -17.17
N ARG A 44 -18.64 11.46 -16.26
CA ARG A 44 -18.37 10.02 -16.23
C ARG A 44 -19.38 9.38 -15.29
N PRO A 45 -20.10 8.32 -15.71
CA PRO A 45 -21.07 7.68 -14.85
C PRO A 45 -20.38 7.25 -13.54
N PRO A 46 -20.95 7.54 -12.36
CA PRO A 46 -20.42 7.07 -11.09
C PRO A 46 -20.17 5.56 -11.18
N LEU A 47 -19.10 5.05 -10.58
CA LEU A 47 -18.76 3.61 -10.59
C LEU A 47 -19.96 2.72 -10.17
N ILE A 48 -20.89 3.26 -9.37
CA ILE A 48 -22.20 2.66 -9.05
C ILE A 48 -23.02 2.29 -10.31
N GLN A 49 -23.10 3.16 -11.32
CA GLN A 49 -23.83 2.86 -12.55
C GLN A 49 -23.14 1.75 -13.36
N LEU A 50 -21.80 1.65 -13.27
CA LEU A 50 -21.05 0.55 -13.86
C LEU A 50 -21.28 -0.77 -13.10
N ALA A 51 -21.37 -0.73 -11.77
CA ALA A 51 -21.74 -1.90 -10.95
C ALA A 51 -23.12 -2.44 -11.35
N GLN A 52 -24.10 -1.55 -11.54
CA GLN A 52 -25.47 -1.91 -11.91
C GLN A 52 -25.60 -2.45 -13.34
N LYS A 53 -24.75 -2.00 -14.28
CA LYS A 53 -24.82 -2.39 -15.70
C LYS A 53 -23.92 -3.57 -16.06
N SER A 54 -22.76 -3.67 -15.43
CA SER A 54 -21.66 -4.56 -15.84
C SER A 54 -21.10 -5.42 -14.70
N GLY A 55 -21.63 -5.28 -13.48
CA GLY A 55 -21.20 -6.01 -12.29
C GLY A 55 -19.98 -5.41 -11.58
N GLU A 56 -19.74 -5.85 -10.34
CA GLU A 56 -18.69 -5.32 -9.48
C GLU A 56 -17.27 -5.53 -10.02
N LYS A 57 -17.03 -6.61 -10.78
CA LYS A 57 -15.73 -6.88 -11.42
C LYS A 57 -15.31 -5.76 -12.38
N ALA A 58 -16.25 -5.20 -13.16
CA ALA A 58 -15.97 -4.10 -14.07
C ALA A 58 -15.58 -2.82 -13.31
N VAL A 59 -16.18 -2.60 -12.14
CA VAL A 59 -15.80 -1.49 -11.24
C VAL A 59 -14.39 -1.70 -10.68
N VAL A 60 -14.07 -2.92 -10.26
CA VAL A 60 -12.71 -3.27 -9.81
C VAL A 60 -11.68 -3.08 -10.93
N ASP A 61 -12.02 -3.40 -12.18
CA ASP A 61 -11.13 -3.18 -13.31
C ASP A 61 -10.82 -1.71 -13.56
N GLU A 62 -11.84 -0.84 -13.51
CA GLU A 62 -11.63 0.60 -13.64
C GLU A 62 -10.87 1.18 -12.44
N LEU A 63 -11.16 0.71 -11.23
CA LEU A 63 -10.38 1.07 -10.04
C LEU A 63 -8.92 0.65 -10.20
N PHE A 64 -8.65 -0.57 -10.65
CA PHE A 64 -7.29 -1.06 -10.83
C PHE A 64 -6.55 -0.32 -11.93
N LYS A 65 -7.19 -0.01 -13.06
CA LYS A 65 -6.59 0.86 -14.10
C LYS A 65 -6.19 2.22 -13.52
N LYS A 66 -7.01 2.80 -12.64
CA LYS A 66 -6.69 4.05 -11.94
C LYS A 66 -5.52 3.88 -10.97
N ILE A 67 -5.47 2.77 -10.23
CA ILE A 67 -4.31 2.43 -9.39
C ILE A 67 -3.04 2.34 -10.22
N LEU A 68 -3.09 1.66 -11.36
CA LEU A 68 -1.91 1.47 -12.21
C LEU A 68 -1.44 2.78 -12.86
N GLY A 69 -2.36 3.56 -13.42
CA GLY A 69 -2.03 4.77 -14.17
C GLY A 69 -1.75 6.01 -13.31
N GLN A 70 -2.34 6.10 -12.12
CA GLN A 70 -2.31 7.33 -11.30
C GLN A 70 -2.07 7.06 -9.81
N GLY A 71 -1.85 5.80 -9.42
CA GLY A 71 -1.80 5.42 -8.02
C GLY A 71 -0.50 5.74 -7.30
N PHE A 72 0.59 5.97 -8.03
CA PHE A 72 1.93 6.02 -7.47
C PHE A 72 2.64 7.34 -7.80
N LEU A 73 3.12 8.02 -6.77
CA LEU A 73 4.06 9.12 -6.86
C LEU A 73 5.45 8.55 -6.58
N ILE A 74 6.31 8.54 -7.59
CA ILE A 74 7.64 7.94 -7.54
C ILE A 74 8.68 9.06 -7.59
N THR A 75 9.60 9.06 -6.63
CA THR A 75 10.73 9.97 -6.57
C THR A 75 12.03 9.19 -6.68
N LEU A 76 12.89 9.62 -7.60
CA LEU A 76 14.18 9.00 -7.93
C LEU A 76 15.26 10.09 -7.95
N ALA A 77 16.51 9.71 -7.68
CA ALA A 77 17.65 10.56 -7.98
C ALA A 77 17.82 10.74 -9.50
N THR A 78 18.32 11.91 -9.90
CA THR A 78 18.67 12.20 -11.30
C THR A 78 19.92 11.42 -11.74
N ALA A 79 20.12 11.29 -13.05
CA ALA A 79 21.31 10.62 -13.59
C ALA A 79 22.61 11.26 -13.09
N ASP A 80 22.67 12.60 -13.03
CA ASP A 80 23.87 13.32 -12.58
C ASP A 80 24.15 13.13 -11.09
N GLU A 81 23.10 13.14 -10.25
CA GLU A 81 23.24 12.83 -8.83
C GLU A 81 23.73 11.40 -8.60
N LEU A 82 23.24 10.44 -9.38
CA LEU A 82 23.69 9.05 -9.32
C LEU A 82 25.16 8.91 -9.76
N LYS A 83 25.56 9.58 -10.85
CA LYS A 83 26.97 9.60 -11.31
C LYS A 83 27.90 10.15 -10.25
N ALA A 84 27.50 11.23 -9.57
CA ALA A 84 28.31 11.86 -8.53
C ALA A 84 28.52 10.98 -7.28
N ARG A 85 27.64 9.99 -7.05
CA ARG A 85 27.67 9.10 -5.90
C ARG A 85 28.16 7.68 -6.22
N ALA A 86 28.54 7.42 -7.48
CA ALA A 86 28.95 6.09 -7.90
C ALA A 86 30.25 5.66 -7.20
N GLU A 87 30.25 4.45 -6.66
CA GLU A 87 31.41 3.88 -5.99
C GLU A 87 32.14 2.92 -6.93
N ARG A 88 33.46 3.09 -7.09
CA ARG A 88 34.28 2.19 -7.91
C ARG A 88 34.46 0.84 -7.24
N GLN A 89 34.28 -0.22 -8.01
CA GLN A 89 34.67 -1.60 -7.70
C GLN A 89 35.76 -2.08 -8.68
N GLU A 90 36.42 -3.20 -8.33
CA GLU A 90 37.54 -3.74 -9.10
C GLU A 90 37.13 -4.44 -10.41
N PRO A 91 38.05 -4.45 -11.39
CA PRO A 91 38.44 -3.28 -12.15
C PRO A 91 37.34 -2.94 -13.18
N GLU A 92 37.00 -1.66 -13.32
CA GLU A 92 36.04 -1.12 -14.31
C GLU A 92 34.55 -1.28 -13.99
N GLN A 93 34.20 -1.84 -12.84
CA GLN A 93 32.82 -1.86 -12.35
C GLN A 93 32.54 -0.69 -11.41
N VAL A 94 31.31 -0.21 -11.43
CA VAL A 94 30.81 0.76 -10.47
C VAL A 94 29.52 0.23 -9.87
N VAL A 95 29.34 0.51 -8.57
CA VAL A 95 28.08 0.27 -7.87
C VAL A 95 27.36 1.61 -7.73
N LEU A 96 26.10 1.64 -8.17
CA LEU A 96 25.21 2.76 -7.91
C LEU A 96 24.13 2.34 -6.94
N ASP A 97 24.03 3.11 -5.86
CA ASP A 97 22.91 3.05 -4.94
C ASP A 97 21.83 4.02 -5.45
N VAL A 98 20.73 3.46 -5.96
CA VAL A 98 19.62 4.21 -6.53
C VAL A 98 18.50 4.33 -5.49
N PRO A 99 18.36 5.49 -4.83
CA PRO A 99 17.29 5.69 -3.85
C PRO A 99 15.95 5.82 -4.58
N VAL A 100 14.97 5.06 -4.10
CA VAL A 100 13.59 5.07 -4.59
C VAL A 100 12.68 5.46 -3.44
N THR A 101 11.77 6.39 -3.67
CA THR A 101 10.66 6.67 -2.77
C THR A 101 9.34 6.56 -3.51
N ILE A 102 8.39 5.80 -2.96
CA ILE A 102 7.06 5.59 -3.54
C ILE A 102 5.99 5.98 -2.52
N LYS A 103 5.02 6.80 -2.93
CA LYS A 103 3.84 7.18 -2.14
C LYS A 103 2.57 6.88 -2.94
N ALA A 104 1.51 6.44 -2.27
CA ALA A 104 0.19 6.39 -2.89
C ALA A 104 -0.32 7.82 -3.13
N SER A 105 -0.86 8.10 -4.31
CA SER A 105 -1.47 9.41 -4.58
C SER A 105 -2.72 9.62 -3.71
N GLU A 106 -3.03 10.87 -3.37
CA GLU A 106 -4.24 11.17 -2.59
C GLU A 106 -5.50 10.89 -3.40
N GLY A 107 -5.45 11.17 -4.71
CA GLY A 107 -6.54 10.90 -5.63
C GLY A 107 -6.90 9.41 -5.77
N VAL A 108 -5.91 8.51 -5.71
CA VAL A 108 -6.21 7.06 -5.73
C VAL A 108 -6.73 6.57 -4.38
N GLN A 109 -6.21 7.08 -3.27
CA GLN A 109 -6.70 6.73 -1.93
C GLN A 109 -8.18 7.10 -1.79
N ALA A 110 -8.54 8.32 -2.21
CA ALA A 110 -9.94 8.76 -2.25
C ALA A 110 -10.80 7.90 -3.20
N ALA A 111 -10.25 7.47 -4.35
CA ALA A 111 -10.98 6.60 -5.28
C ALA A 111 -11.24 5.20 -4.72
N ILE A 112 -10.27 4.63 -3.99
CA ILE A 112 -10.41 3.34 -3.31
C ILE A 112 -11.49 3.43 -2.23
N ASP A 113 -11.43 4.47 -1.38
CA ASP A 113 -12.44 4.69 -0.33
C ASP A 113 -13.84 4.91 -0.91
N LYS A 114 -13.96 5.73 -1.96
CA LYS A 114 -15.24 5.95 -2.65
C LYS A 114 -15.78 4.66 -3.26
N THR A 115 -14.92 3.86 -3.89
CA THR A 115 -15.34 2.57 -4.49
C THR A 115 -15.84 1.60 -3.41
N ALA A 116 -15.17 1.56 -2.26
CA ALA A 116 -15.65 0.77 -1.12
C ALA A 116 -17.02 1.26 -0.63
N GLN A 117 -17.23 2.57 -0.51
CA GLN A 117 -18.54 3.12 -0.15
C GLN A 117 -19.63 2.74 -1.17
N ASP A 118 -19.33 2.89 -2.46
CA ASP A 118 -20.24 2.65 -3.57
C ASP A 118 -20.69 1.18 -3.67
N LEU A 119 -19.83 0.24 -3.27
CA LEU A 119 -20.08 -1.21 -3.31
C LEU A 119 -20.44 -1.82 -1.94
N GLY A 120 -20.75 -0.99 -0.92
CA GLY A 120 -21.10 -1.46 0.42
C GLY A 120 -19.94 -2.16 1.17
N GLY A 121 -18.71 -1.85 0.78
CA GLY A 121 -17.48 -2.24 1.42
C GLY A 121 -17.20 -1.50 2.74
N LEU A 122 -15.97 -1.62 3.22
CA LEU A 122 -15.52 -1.06 4.50
C LEU A 122 -14.15 -0.42 4.35
N SER A 123 -14.00 0.80 4.87
CA SER A 123 -12.72 1.50 4.98
C SER A 123 -12.48 1.93 6.42
N LEU A 124 -11.29 1.62 6.94
CA LEU A 124 -10.93 1.90 8.32
C LEU A 124 -9.45 2.24 8.46
N ASP A 125 -9.11 3.01 9.49
CA ASP A 125 -7.71 3.23 9.85
C ASP A 125 -7.18 2.00 10.58
N ALA A 126 -6.05 1.49 10.11
CA ALA A 126 -5.39 0.31 10.66
C ALA A 126 -3.90 0.57 10.86
N VAL A 127 -3.31 -0.19 11.79
CA VAL A 127 -1.87 -0.17 12.02
C VAL A 127 -1.27 -1.46 11.49
N LEU A 128 -0.27 -1.33 10.63
CA LEU A 128 0.60 -2.42 10.24
C LEU A 128 1.72 -2.54 11.27
N GLU A 129 1.73 -3.65 12.00
CA GLU A 129 2.78 -3.97 12.95
C GLU A 129 3.86 -4.80 12.25
N LEU A 130 5.05 -4.21 12.08
CA LEU A 130 6.25 -4.94 11.67
C LEU A 130 6.93 -5.46 12.93
N ASP A 131 7.26 -6.75 12.95
CA ASP A 131 7.96 -7.44 14.03
C ASP A 131 7.39 -7.08 15.41
N ILE A 132 6.24 -7.70 15.75
CA ILE A 132 5.54 -7.67 17.05
C ILE A 132 5.97 -6.47 17.93
N GLY A 133 5.53 -5.27 17.54
CA GLY A 133 5.66 -4.06 18.35
C GLY A 133 6.84 -3.13 18.06
N MET A 134 7.77 -3.45 17.15
CA MET A 134 8.93 -2.59 16.91
C MET A 134 8.68 -1.44 15.92
N VAL A 135 7.85 -1.64 14.89
CA VAL A 135 7.47 -0.54 13.98
C VAL A 135 5.97 -0.59 13.68
N ARG A 136 5.31 0.56 13.90
CA ARG A 136 3.89 0.77 13.63
C ARG A 136 3.71 1.70 12.44
N LEU A 137 3.26 1.15 11.33
CA LEU A 137 2.96 1.92 10.13
C LEU A 137 1.46 2.18 10.04
N GLN A 138 1.10 3.45 9.89
CA GLN A 138 -0.29 3.87 9.72
C GLN A 138 -0.74 3.58 8.28
N ALA A 139 -1.85 2.84 8.16
CA ALA A 139 -2.46 2.51 6.89
C ALA A 139 -3.97 2.73 6.95
N ARG A 140 -4.58 2.86 5.78
CA ARG A 140 -6.01 2.71 5.58
C ARG A 140 -6.23 1.30 5.06
N ALA A 141 -6.99 0.47 5.77
CA ALA A 141 -7.37 -0.84 5.29
C ALA A 141 -8.76 -0.74 4.64
N VAL A 142 -8.87 -1.23 3.41
CA VAL A 142 -10.07 -1.09 2.60
C VAL A 142 -10.49 -2.44 2.03
N ARG A 143 -11.71 -2.86 2.33
CA ARG A 143 -12.39 -4.00 1.72
C ARG A 143 -13.45 -3.45 0.78
N VAL A 144 -13.23 -3.56 -0.53
CA VAL A 144 -14.02 -2.82 -1.51
C VAL A 144 -15.45 -3.34 -1.70
N SER A 145 -15.73 -4.61 -1.38
CA SER A 145 -17.04 -5.23 -1.54
C SER A 145 -17.30 -6.22 -0.40
N SER A 146 -18.51 -6.77 -0.32
CA SER A 146 -18.83 -7.94 0.49
C SER A 146 -18.76 -9.25 -0.28
N ASP A 147 -18.67 -9.22 -1.62
CA ASP A 147 -18.57 -10.39 -2.48
C ASP A 147 -17.15 -11.00 -2.46
N PRO A 148 -16.99 -12.27 -1.99
CA PRO A 148 -15.67 -12.89 -1.88
C PRO A 148 -14.91 -12.97 -3.22
N GLN A 149 -15.61 -13.19 -4.34
CA GLN A 149 -14.95 -13.28 -5.65
C GLN A 149 -14.38 -11.95 -6.10
N THR A 150 -15.11 -10.85 -5.86
CA THR A 150 -14.66 -9.49 -6.16
C THR A 150 -13.48 -9.09 -5.28
N LEU A 151 -13.50 -9.46 -3.99
CA LEU A 151 -12.38 -9.23 -3.07
C LEU A 151 -11.11 -9.98 -3.47
N GLU A 152 -11.25 -11.26 -3.79
CA GLU A 152 -10.14 -12.08 -4.30
C GLU A 152 -9.57 -11.49 -5.59
N TYR A 153 -10.45 -11.10 -6.51
CA TYR A 153 -10.06 -10.53 -7.79
C TYR A 153 -9.22 -9.26 -7.60
N LEU A 154 -9.68 -8.31 -6.79
CA LEU A 154 -8.92 -7.09 -6.51
C LEU A 154 -7.56 -7.41 -5.84
N GLN A 155 -7.55 -8.24 -4.80
CA GLN A 155 -6.30 -8.57 -4.10
C GLN A 155 -5.27 -9.23 -5.03
N ARG A 156 -5.70 -10.14 -5.90
CA ARG A 156 -4.82 -10.78 -6.88
C ARG A 156 -4.23 -9.76 -7.86
N ARG A 157 -5.04 -8.82 -8.35
CA ARG A 157 -4.54 -7.76 -9.25
C ARG A 157 -3.56 -6.83 -8.53
N VAL A 158 -3.89 -6.35 -7.34
CA VAL A 158 -2.98 -5.53 -6.52
C VAL A 158 -1.70 -6.30 -6.16
N GLY A 159 -1.80 -7.61 -5.89
CA GLY A 159 -0.65 -8.47 -5.63
C GLY A 159 0.21 -8.78 -6.86
N SER A 160 -0.24 -8.43 -8.06
CA SER A 160 0.52 -8.57 -9.32
C SER A 160 1.23 -7.29 -9.76
N LEU A 161 1.22 -6.26 -8.91
CA LEU A 161 1.94 -5.02 -9.16
C LEU A 161 3.45 -5.25 -8.99
N VAL A 162 4.21 -4.75 -9.96
CA VAL A 162 5.67 -4.82 -10.00
C VAL A 162 6.20 -3.41 -10.23
N PHE A 163 7.15 -3.00 -9.41
CA PHE A 163 7.89 -1.76 -9.58
C PHE A 163 9.08 -2.06 -10.49
N VAL A 164 9.26 -1.26 -11.52
CA VAL A 164 10.36 -1.37 -12.49
C VAL A 164 11.14 -0.07 -12.47
N LEU A 165 12.45 -0.19 -12.21
CA LEU A 165 13.45 0.86 -12.31
C LEU A 165 14.25 0.63 -13.60
N GLU A 166 14.37 1.67 -14.41
CA GLU A 166 15.10 1.68 -15.67
C GLU A 166 16.19 2.76 -15.61
N LEU A 167 17.46 2.35 -15.75
CA LEU A 167 18.60 3.25 -15.94
C LEU A 167 18.94 3.26 -17.43
N VAL A 168 18.66 4.38 -18.10
CA VAL A 168 18.68 4.49 -19.57
C VAL A 168 19.98 5.14 -20.04
N LEU A 169 20.68 4.46 -20.95
CA LEU A 169 21.89 4.96 -21.59
C LEU A 169 21.56 5.81 -22.83
N ASP A 170 22.55 6.56 -23.31
CA ASP A 170 22.43 7.44 -24.48
C ASP A 170 22.02 6.74 -25.80
N ASP A 171 22.31 5.45 -25.95
CA ASP A 171 21.99 4.64 -27.14
C ASP A 171 20.66 3.85 -27.02
N GLY A 172 19.95 4.05 -25.92
CA GLY A 172 18.69 3.37 -25.61
C GLY A 172 18.83 1.98 -24.96
N GLU A 173 20.05 1.52 -24.66
CA GLU A 173 20.25 0.38 -23.75
C GLU A 173 19.80 0.73 -22.33
N VAL A 174 19.31 -0.26 -21.59
CA VAL A 174 18.70 -0.04 -20.26
C VAL A 174 19.19 -1.07 -19.27
N TYR A 175 19.53 -0.63 -18.06
CA TYR A 175 19.59 -1.52 -16.91
C TYR A 175 18.22 -1.54 -16.22
N GLU A 176 17.57 -2.71 -16.20
CA GLU A 176 16.26 -2.91 -15.57
C GLU A 176 16.43 -3.62 -14.24
N CYS A 177 15.76 -3.12 -13.20
CA CYS A 177 15.60 -3.78 -11.92
C CYS A 177 14.11 -3.77 -11.55
N SER A 178 13.63 -4.88 -11.02
CA SER A 178 12.22 -5.06 -10.69
C SER A 178 12.04 -5.56 -9.27
N SER A 179 10.91 -5.20 -8.66
CA SER A 179 10.47 -5.79 -7.39
C SER A 179 8.95 -5.94 -7.34
N ALA A 180 8.53 -7.15 -6.98
CA ALA A 180 7.20 -7.53 -6.54
C ALA A 180 7.11 -7.62 -5.01
N ASP A 181 8.15 -7.22 -4.27
CA ASP A 181 8.15 -7.18 -2.81
C ASP A 181 7.04 -6.25 -2.30
N ILE A 182 5.97 -6.86 -1.80
CA ILE A 182 4.79 -6.20 -1.25
C ILE A 182 5.12 -5.21 -0.13
N TRP A 183 6.30 -5.33 0.49
CA TRP A 183 6.76 -4.38 1.50
C TRP A 183 7.19 -3.03 0.92
N ARG A 184 7.49 -2.97 -0.37
CA ARG A 184 7.93 -1.78 -1.11
C ARG A 184 6.79 -1.00 -1.76
N PHE A 185 5.55 -1.51 -1.68
CA PHE A 185 4.38 -0.86 -2.28
C PHE A 185 3.51 -0.14 -1.25
N PRO A 186 3.09 1.10 -1.55
CA PRO A 186 2.18 1.85 -0.68
C PRO A 186 0.74 1.35 -0.79
N ILE A 187 0.40 0.57 -1.83
CA ILE A 187 -0.90 -0.10 -2.00
C ILE A 187 -0.61 -1.59 -2.10
N THR A 188 -1.11 -2.39 -1.17
CA THR A 188 -0.72 -3.79 -1.04
C THR A 188 -1.87 -4.66 -0.54
N PRO A 189 -1.95 -5.95 -0.90
CA PRO A 189 -2.93 -6.86 -0.34
C PRO A 189 -2.68 -7.09 1.16
N VAL A 190 -3.76 -7.23 1.92
CA VAL A 190 -3.71 -7.57 3.35
C VAL A 190 -4.17 -9.01 3.52
N SER A 191 -3.33 -9.84 4.14
CA SER A 191 -3.67 -11.24 4.35
C SER A 191 -4.73 -11.37 5.42
N GLN A 192 -4.64 -10.61 6.50
CA GLN A 192 -5.60 -10.63 7.60
C GLN A 192 -5.58 -9.34 8.45
N LEU A 193 -6.76 -8.90 8.88
CA LEU A 193 -6.95 -7.88 9.91
C LEU A 193 -7.39 -8.52 11.23
N PHE A 194 -7.04 -7.90 12.35
CA PHE A 194 -7.55 -8.25 13.67
C PHE A 194 -7.85 -6.99 14.48
N ALA A 195 -8.72 -7.13 15.47
CA ALA A 195 -8.88 -6.11 16.50
C ALA A 195 -7.99 -6.43 17.70
N TYR A 196 -6.96 -5.63 17.95
CA TYR A 196 -6.13 -5.71 19.15
C TYR A 196 -6.38 -4.49 20.04
N GLY A 197 -6.88 -4.70 21.27
CA GLY A 197 -7.20 -3.61 22.19
C GLY A 197 -8.24 -2.63 21.63
N GLY A 198 -9.19 -3.12 20.83
CA GLY A 198 -10.21 -2.30 20.16
C GLY A 198 -9.69 -1.53 18.93
N ARG A 199 -8.45 -1.74 18.50
CA ARG A 199 -7.86 -1.09 17.33
C ARG A 199 -7.65 -2.09 16.20
N PRO A 200 -8.00 -1.74 14.95
CA PRO A 200 -7.68 -2.57 13.80
C PRO A 200 -6.17 -2.65 13.53
N THR A 201 -5.66 -3.86 13.42
CA THR A 201 -4.24 -4.18 13.21
C THR A 201 -4.10 -5.13 12.01
N ILE A 202 -3.17 -4.82 11.12
CA ILE A 202 -2.77 -5.69 10.02
C ILE A 202 -1.70 -6.65 10.55
N GLN A 203 -2.01 -7.95 10.58
CA GLN A 203 -1.07 -8.98 11.03
C GLN A 203 -0.12 -9.44 9.91
N GLY A 204 -0.57 -9.37 8.66
CA GLY A 204 0.23 -9.78 7.52
C GLY A 204 -0.18 -9.08 6.24
N LEU A 205 0.81 -8.86 5.40
CA LEU A 205 0.61 -8.47 4.01
C LEU A 205 0.56 -9.71 3.14
N GLY A 206 -0.16 -9.64 2.03
CA GLY A 206 -0.30 -10.72 1.07
C GLY A 206 -1.75 -11.02 0.72
N ILE A 207 -1.91 -11.94 -0.22
CA ILE A 207 -3.24 -12.38 -0.65
C ILE A 207 -3.86 -13.18 0.49
N SER A 208 -5.11 -12.86 0.84
CA SER A 208 -5.87 -13.57 1.84
C SER A 208 -6.10 -15.03 1.41
N PRO A 209 -6.04 -16.00 2.34
CA PRO A 209 -6.46 -17.36 2.06
C PRO A 209 -8.00 -17.55 2.15
N GLU A 210 -8.74 -16.62 2.76
CA GLU A 210 -10.13 -16.84 3.24
C GLU A 210 -11.05 -15.62 2.98
N PHE A 211 -11.44 -15.40 1.73
CA PHE A 211 -12.23 -14.24 1.28
C PHE A 211 -13.69 -14.16 1.77
N GLY A 212 -14.21 -15.23 2.37
CA GLY A 212 -15.59 -15.29 2.89
C GLY A 212 -15.78 -14.68 4.28
N MET A 213 -14.69 -14.32 4.96
CA MET A 213 -14.72 -13.84 6.34
C MET A 213 -14.58 -12.31 6.42
N LYS A 214 -15.21 -11.69 7.43
CA LYS A 214 -15.26 -10.22 7.57
C LYS A 214 -13.91 -9.55 7.76
N ASP A 215 -12.91 -10.31 8.21
CA ASP A 215 -11.57 -9.82 8.56
C ASP A 215 -10.53 -10.03 7.42
N TYR A 216 -11.02 -10.34 6.22
CA TYR A 216 -10.22 -10.70 5.05
C TYR A 216 -10.64 -9.93 3.78
N GLY A 217 -9.83 -10.03 2.72
CA GLY A 217 -10.11 -9.36 1.44
C GLY A 217 -9.78 -7.87 1.42
N PHE A 218 -8.96 -7.38 2.35
CA PHE A 218 -8.57 -5.97 2.43
C PHE A 218 -7.36 -5.65 1.54
N ILE A 219 -7.27 -4.42 1.06
CA ILE A 219 -6.01 -3.82 0.63
C ILE A 219 -5.61 -2.74 1.63
N ALA A 220 -4.31 -2.54 1.85
CA ALA A 220 -3.80 -1.47 2.67
C ALA A 220 -3.24 -0.36 1.77
N THR A 221 -3.63 0.88 2.04
CA THR A 221 -2.96 2.07 1.50
C THR A 221 -2.17 2.76 2.62
N ARG A 222 -0.84 2.79 2.50
CA ARG A 222 0.04 3.39 3.50
C ARG A 222 -0.04 4.91 3.44
N LYS A 223 -0.14 5.56 4.60
CA LYS A 223 -0.24 7.03 4.69
C LYS A 223 1.10 7.74 4.45
N LYS A 224 2.21 7.06 4.78
CA LYS A 224 3.58 7.59 4.62
C LYS A 224 4.24 7.00 3.36
N PRO A 225 5.17 7.75 2.72
CA PRO A 225 6.01 7.21 1.66
C PRO A 225 6.84 6.02 2.15
N ILE A 226 7.18 5.15 1.21
CA ILE A 226 8.12 4.03 1.43
C ILE A 226 9.40 4.37 0.69
N SER A 227 10.54 4.24 1.35
CA SER A 227 11.85 4.47 0.76
C SER A 227 12.69 3.20 0.82
N PHE A 228 13.39 2.90 -0.26
CA PHE A 228 14.31 1.77 -0.38
C PHE A 228 15.37 2.07 -1.44
N THR A 229 16.41 1.24 -1.52
CA THR A 229 17.55 1.46 -2.42
C THR A 229 17.76 0.23 -3.28
N TYR A 230 17.93 0.42 -4.59
CA TYR A 230 18.49 -0.60 -5.47
C TYR A 230 19.99 -0.45 -5.60
N LYS A 231 20.68 -1.58 -5.75
CA LYS A 231 22.08 -1.61 -6.15
C LYS A 231 22.15 -2.00 -7.62
N ALA A 232 22.75 -1.13 -8.42
CA ALA A 232 23.05 -1.38 -9.83
C ALA A 232 24.56 -1.55 -10.01
N LEU A 233 24.97 -2.72 -10.49
CA LEU A 233 26.35 -2.98 -10.90
C LEU A 233 26.46 -2.73 -12.40
N MET A 234 27.31 -1.79 -12.80
CA MET A 234 27.49 -1.45 -14.23
C MET A 234 28.95 -1.16 -14.56
N GLN A 235 29.25 -1.11 -15.85
CA GLN A 235 30.56 -0.73 -16.34
C GLN A 235 30.76 0.79 -16.19
N GLU A 236 31.98 1.24 -15.91
CA GLU A 236 32.28 2.67 -15.82
C GLU A 236 31.98 3.40 -17.14
N THR A 237 32.12 2.73 -18.28
CA THR A 237 31.75 3.26 -19.60
C THR A 237 30.26 3.51 -19.72
N ASP A 238 29.43 2.59 -19.23
CA ASP A 238 27.97 2.72 -19.23
C ASP A 238 27.50 3.81 -18.23
N LEU A 239 28.19 3.96 -17.10
CA LEU A 239 27.92 5.06 -16.15
C LEU A 239 28.03 6.43 -16.83
N LYS A 240 29.07 6.65 -17.64
CA LYS A 240 29.27 7.94 -18.34
C LYS A 240 28.11 8.24 -19.28
N ARG A 241 27.53 7.19 -19.87
CA ARG A 241 26.45 7.21 -20.85
C ARG A 241 25.06 7.22 -20.24
N LEU A 242 24.93 7.08 -18.91
CA LEU A 242 23.65 7.16 -18.21
C LEU A 242 23.02 8.54 -18.44
N THR A 243 21.83 8.60 -19.01
CA THR A 243 21.14 9.87 -19.31
C THR A 243 19.86 10.05 -18.52
N LYS A 244 19.15 8.95 -18.22
CA LYS A 244 17.84 9.02 -17.55
C LYS A 244 17.68 7.90 -16.54
N VAL A 245 16.85 8.19 -15.54
CA VAL A 245 16.42 7.25 -14.50
C VAL A 245 14.89 7.30 -14.52
N HIS A 246 14.25 6.15 -14.72
CA HIS A 246 12.80 6.06 -14.81
C HIS A 246 12.27 4.99 -13.87
N GLY A 247 11.13 5.24 -13.24
CA GLY A 247 10.48 4.31 -12.35
C GLY A 247 9.00 4.26 -12.67
N LYS A 248 8.46 3.05 -12.78
CA LYS A 248 7.05 2.82 -13.09
C LYS A 248 6.54 1.61 -12.32
N VAL A 249 5.24 1.58 -12.06
CA VAL A 249 4.55 0.40 -11.58
C VAL A 249 3.76 -0.20 -12.73
N ILE A 250 3.94 -1.50 -12.96
CA ILE A 250 3.26 -2.26 -14.01
C ILE A 250 2.50 -3.43 -13.39
N GLU A 251 1.54 -3.97 -14.12
CA GLU A 251 0.96 -5.28 -13.84
C GLU A 251 1.80 -6.34 -14.57
N ARG A 252 2.35 -7.31 -13.85
CA ARG A 252 3.10 -8.42 -14.44
C ARG A 252 2.68 -9.73 -13.77
N LYS A 253 2.41 -10.74 -14.59
CA LYS A 253 2.00 -12.08 -14.11
C LYS A 253 3.23 -12.99 -14.06
N GLY A 254 3.44 -13.66 -12.93
CA GLY A 254 4.52 -14.63 -12.76
C GLY A 254 5.44 -14.29 -11.60
N SER A 255 6.54 -15.04 -11.48
CA SER A 255 7.58 -14.78 -10.49
C SER A 255 8.54 -13.72 -10.99
N GLU A 256 8.66 -12.61 -10.27
CA GLU A 256 9.70 -11.62 -10.53
C GLU A 256 11.03 -12.08 -9.93
N THR A 257 12.12 -11.84 -10.66
CA THR A 257 13.45 -11.98 -10.07
C THR A 257 13.76 -10.69 -9.31
N GLU A 258 13.59 -10.73 -8.00
CA GLU A 258 14.07 -9.67 -7.10
C GLU A 258 15.59 -9.54 -7.22
N GLY A 259 16.11 -8.31 -7.22
CA GLY A 259 17.54 -8.08 -7.00
C GLY A 259 18.17 -7.02 -7.89
N GLN A 260 19.41 -7.31 -8.33
CA GLN A 260 20.30 -6.37 -9.00
C GLN A 260 19.81 -6.02 -10.40
N CYS A 261 20.06 -4.77 -10.80
CA CYS A 261 19.72 -4.27 -12.12
C CYS A 261 20.50 -5.03 -13.19
N LYS A 262 19.79 -5.62 -14.17
CA LYS A 262 20.39 -6.35 -15.28
C LYS A 262 20.38 -5.48 -16.52
N LYS A 263 21.49 -5.51 -17.27
CA LYS A 263 21.52 -4.90 -18.59
C LYS A 263 20.56 -5.66 -19.52
N THR A 264 19.56 -4.95 -20.00
CA THR A 264 18.60 -5.39 -20.99
C THR A 264 18.95 -4.72 -22.32
N GLY A 265 18.62 -5.36 -23.44
CA GLY A 265 18.87 -4.80 -24.76
C GLY A 265 18.14 -3.47 -25.01
N LYS A 266 18.27 -2.93 -26.21
CA LYS A 266 17.60 -1.67 -26.57
C LYS A 266 16.10 -1.74 -26.31
N THR A 267 15.58 -0.74 -25.62
CA THR A 267 14.13 -0.60 -25.48
C THR A 267 13.53 -0.32 -26.86
N ALA A 268 12.60 -1.18 -27.29
CA ALA A 268 11.77 -0.89 -28.45
C ALA A 268 10.76 0.20 -28.05
N SER A 269 11.20 1.45 -28.01
CA SER A 269 10.33 2.61 -27.83
C SER A 269 10.69 3.65 -28.87
N GLY A 270 9.90 3.64 -29.96
CA GLY A 270 10.09 4.50 -31.12
C GLY A 270 9.16 4.14 -32.28
N ARG A 271 7.85 4.02 -32.02
CA ARG A 271 6.77 4.32 -32.97
C ARG A 271 5.55 4.81 -32.21
#